data_AF-A0A6C0E6S0-F1
#
_entry.id   AF-A0A6C0E6S0-F1
#
_cell.length_a   1.000
_cell.length_b   1.000
_cell.length_c   1.000
_cell.angle_alpha   90.00
_cell.angle_beta   90.00
_cell.angle_gamma   90.00
#
_symmetry.space_group_name_H-M   'P 1'
#
loop_
_entity.id
_entity.type
_entity.pdbx_description
1 polymer ?
#
loop_
_entity_poly.entity_id
_entity_poly.type
_entity_poly.pdbx_seq_one_letter_code
_entity_poly.pdbx_strand_id
1 'polypeptide(L)'
;MYIIYSKKKDTHYGIYKDLLSRVLNINDNYYVYFNNEHNPRIVIRLNDKVILSDNYNFNNPKVIIKLKLYKNSQLIGHAFEQGYINILEWLKNSGLPLKYDEYALYSASYNGHVSVLEWWKNSGLELKYDKYALNWGSRYGEVAVLEWWKNSELPLKYDDTALNWASLYGHVAVLEWWKNSGLELKYDTWALNGASQHGQVAVLEWWKNSGLKLKYSEYALNMASFHGHINVLEWWKNSGLELKYVERTIRSLASESGKVAVLEWWEKSGLLLK
;
A
#
# COMPACT_ATOMS: atom_id res chain seq x y z
N MET A 1 -21.27 -10.83 -22.88
CA MET A 1 -21.21 -12.21 -22.31
C MET A 1 -20.04 -12.95 -22.94
N TYR A 2 -19.16 -13.57 -22.15
CA TYR A 2 -17.93 -14.21 -22.62
C TYR A 2 -17.92 -15.70 -22.24
N ILE A 3 -17.43 -16.58 -23.11
CA ILE A 3 -17.35 -18.03 -22.87
C ILE A 3 -15.88 -18.45 -22.77
N ILE A 4 -15.51 -19.11 -21.67
CA ILE A 4 -14.16 -19.59 -21.39
C ILE A 4 -14.19 -21.12 -21.31
N TYR A 5 -13.25 -21.79 -21.97
CA TYR A 5 -13.21 -23.26 -22.05
C TYR A 5 -12.15 -23.84 -21.11
N SER A 6 -12.42 -25.01 -20.56
CA SER A 6 -11.54 -25.62 -19.54
C SER A 6 -10.19 -26.15 -20.09
N LYS A 7 -10.08 -26.42 -21.39
CA LYS A 7 -8.96 -27.20 -21.96
C LYS A 7 -8.62 -26.94 -23.44
N LYS A 8 -8.46 -25.70 -23.89
CA LYS A 8 -7.73 -25.44 -25.15
C LYS A 8 -6.66 -24.38 -24.95
N LYS A 9 -5.40 -24.79 -25.09
CA LYS A 9 -4.19 -23.97 -24.89
C LYS A 9 -3.96 -22.94 -26.01
N ASP A 10 -4.84 -22.88 -27.01
CA ASP A 10 -4.65 -22.10 -28.25
C ASP A 10 -5.90 -21.31 -28.70
N THR A 11 -6.79 -20.95 -27.77
CA THR A 11 -7.79 -19.91 -28.04
C THR A 11 -7.40 -18.65 -27.28
N HIS A 12 -7.73 -17.46 -27.80
CA HIS A 12 -7.36 -16.13 -27.26
C HIS A 12 -7.93 -15.83 -25.85
N TYR A 13 -8.27 -16.84 -25.06
CA TYR A 13 -9.03 -16.75 -23.82
C TYR A 13 -8.34 -17.59 -22.73
N GLY A 14 -8.12 -16.97 -21.57
CA GLY A 14 -7.34 -17.51 -20.46
C GLY A 14 -7.82 -18.86 -19.90
N ILE A 15 -6.99 -19.49 -19.08
CA ILE A 15 -7.21 -20.84 -18.54
C ILE A 15 -8.22 -20.77 -17.40
N TYR A 16 -9.24 -21.64 -17.42
CA TYR A 16 -10.28 -21.77 -16.37
C TYR A 16 -9.74 -21.81 -14.93
N LYS A 17 -8.57 -22.43 -14.74
CA LYS A 17 -7.93 -22.57 -13.43
C LYS A 17 -7.50 -21.23 -12.80
N ASP A 18 -7.17 -20.23 -13.63
CA ASP A 18 -6.74 -18.91 -13.19
C ASP A 18 -7.91 -18.05 -12.70
N LEU A 19 -9.14 -18.38 -13.13
CA LEU A 19 -10.36 -17.74 -12.62
C LEU A 19 -10.78 -18.28 -11.25
N LEU A 20 -10.52 -19.56 -10.94
CA LEU A 20 -11.00 -20.19 -9.71
C LEU A 20 -10.50 -19.51 -8.43
N SER A 21 -9.27 -19.01 -8.42
CA SER A 21 -8.70 -18.29 -7.28
C SER A 21 -9.30 -16.89 -7.06
N ARG A 22 -10.05 -16.36 -8.05
CA ARG A 22 -10.60 -15.00 -8.06
C ARG A 22 -12.13 -14.96 -8.06
N VAL A 23 -12.77 -16.13 -7.97
CA VAL A 23 -14.23 -16.25 -7.92
C VAL A 23 -14.68 -16.33 -6.47
N LEU A 24 -15.45 -15.32 -6.03
CA LEU A 24 -16.06 -15.29 -4.69
C LEU A 24 -17.49 -15.82 -4.77
N ASN A 25 -17.83 -16.77 -3.90
CA ASN A 25 -19.20 -17.27 -3.76
C ASN A 25 -19.96 -16.31 -2.85
N ILE A 26 -20.85 -15.50 -3.42
CA ILE A 26 -21.54 -14.44 -2.67
C ILE A 26 -22.94 -14.87 -2.20
N ASN A 27 -23.53 -15.88 -2.83
CA ASN A 27 -24.79 -16.47 -2.43
C ASN A 27 -24.85 -17.88 -3.01
N ASP A 28 -25.37 -18.85 -2.26
CA ASP A 28 -25.46 -20.30 -2.53
C ASP A 28 -26.20 -20.72 -3.83
N ASN A 29 -26.02 -20.02 -4.95
CA ASN A 29 -26.41 -20.42 -6.30
C ASN A 29 -25.63 -19.69 -7.42
N TYR A 30 -24.80 -18.67 -7.14
CA TYR A 30 -24.00 -17.99 -8.18
C TYR A 30 -22.62 -17.53 -7.70
N TYR A 31 -21.64 -17.76 -8.55
CA TYR A 31 -20.25 -17.33 -8.41
C TYR A 31 -20.10 -15.89 -8.93
N VAL A 32 -19.46 -15.00 -8.17
CA VAL A 32 -19.20 -13.60 -8.57
C VAL A 32 -17.69 -13.38 -8.74
N TYR A 33 -17.30 -12.86 -9.89
CA TYR A 33 -15.91 -12.51 -10.22
C TYR A 33 -15.75 -10.99 -10.25
N PHE A 34 -14.78 -10.46 -9.51
CA PHE A 34 -14.34 -9.07 -9.63
C PHE A 34 -13.18 -9.02 -10.62
N ASN A 35 -13.36 -8.30 -11.73
CA ASN A 35 -12.26 -8.06 -12.66
C ASN A 35 -11.28 -7.01 -12.09
N ASN A 36 -10.19 -6.70 -12.81
CA ASN A 36 -9.25 -5.65 -12.39
C ASN A 36 -9.89 -4.24 -12.26
N GLU A 37 -11.12 -4.06 -12.77
CA GLU A 37 -11.92 -2.85 -12.63
C GLU A 37 -12.95 -2.95 -11.48
N HIS A 38 -12.85 -3.98 -10.64
CA HIS A 38 -13.68 -4.24 -9.47
C HIS A 38 -15.19 -4.33 -9.77
N ASN A 39 -15.56 -4.64 -11.01
CA ASN A 39 -16.95 -4.83 -11.41
C ASN A 39 -17.33 -6.31 -11.29
N PRO A 40 -18.39 -6.65 -10.53
CA PRO A 40 -18.85 -8.02 -10.43
C PRO A 40 -19.39 -8.52 -11.77
N ARG A 41 -19.06 -9.75 -12.09
CA ARG A 41 -19.67 -10.55 -13.15
C ARG A 41 -20.34 -11.77 -12.56
N ILE A 42 -21.48 -12.16 -13.10
CA ILE A 42 -22.08 -13.47 -12.83
C ILE A 42 -21.28 -14.51 -13.60
N VAL A 43 -20.85 -15.55 -12.89
CA VAL A 43 -20.12 -16.69 -13.43
C VAL A 43 -21.05 -17.90 -13.43
N ILE A 44 -21.43 -18.37 -14.62
CA ILE A 44 -22.21 -19.60 -14.79
C ILE A 44 -21.23 -20.71 -15.18
N ARG A 45 -21.21 -21.79 -14.38
CA ARG A 45 -20.38 -22.96 -14.68
C ARG A 45 -21.23 -24.02 -15.38
N LEU A 46 -20.75 -24.46 -16.54
CA LEU A 46 -21.22 -25.62 -17.28
C LEU A 46 -20.04 -26.61 -17.37
N ASN A 47 -20.32 -27.91 -17.50
CA ASN A 47 -19.33 -28.99 -17.42
C ASN A 47 -17.92 -28.64 -17.95
N ASP A 48 -17.81 -28.14 -19.18
CA ASP A 48 -16.55 -27.79 -19.84
C ASP A 48 -16.36 -26.29 -20.10
N LYS A 49 -17.32 -25.43 -19.68
CA LYS A 49 -17.37 -24.00 -20.01
C LYS A 49 -17.73 -23.12 -18.83
N VAL A 50 -17.15 -21.93 -18.80
CA VAL A 50 -17.58 -20.84 -17.93
C VAL A 50 -18.17 -19.73 -18.77
N ILE A 51 -19.37 -19.29 -18.44
CA ILE A 51 -20.00 -18.13 -19.05
C ILE A 51 -19.90 -16.97 -18.05
N LEU A 52 -19.26 -15.88 -18.47
CA LEU A 52 -19.21 -14.62 -17.75
C LEU A 52 -20.26 -13.69 -18.32
N SER A 53 -21.11 -13.12 -17.45
CA SER A 53 -21.99 -12.01 -17.83
C SER A 53 -21.19 -10.77 -18.24
N ASP A 54 -21.91 -9.73 -18.66
CA ASP A 54 -21.34 -8.40 -18.74
C ASP A 54 -20.99 -7.87 -17.34
N ASN A 55 -20.17 -6.81 -17.32
CA ASN A 55 -19.82 -6.09 -16.09
C ASN A 55 -21.07 -5.46 -15.50
N TYR A 56 -21.34 -5.71 -14.22
CA TYR A 56 -22.29 -4.90 -13.46
C TYR A 56 -21.53 -3.79 -12.74
N ASN A 57 -22.03 -2.56 -12.83
CA ASN A 57 -21.45 -1.44 -12.09
C ASN A 57 -21.71 -1.62 -10.58
N PHE A 58 -20.68 -1.96 -9.82
CA PHE A 58 -20.79 -2.19 -8.38
C PHE A 58 -21.21 -0.93 -7.61
N ASN A 59 -20.83 0.26 -8.08
CA ASN A 59 -21.15 1.55 -7.45
C ASN A 59 -22.64 1.94 -7.60
N ASN A 60 -23.48 1.04 -8.12
CA ASN A 60 -24.92 1.23 -8.22
C ASN A 60 -25.66 0.33 -7.21
N PRO A 61 -26.33 0.91 -6.19
CA PRO A 61 -27.10 0.13 -5.22
C PRO A 61 -28.14 -0.84 -5.81
N LYS A 62 -28.70 -0.52 -6.99
CA LYS A 62 -29.64 -1.42 -7.68
C LYS A 62 -28.98 -2.74 -8.06
N VAL A 63 -27.69 -2.75 -8.37
CA VAL A 63 -26.91 -3.95 -8.65
C VAL A 63 -26.74 -4.78 -7.38
N ILE A 64 -26.43 -4.14 -6.25
CA ILE A 64 -26.29 -4.81 -4.94
C ILE A 64 -27.57 -5.57 -4.58
N ILE A 65 -28.74 -4.94 -4.75
CA ILE A 65 -30.04 -5.55 -4.50
C ILE A 65 -30.32 -6.69 -5.50
N LYS A 66 -30.17 -6.42 -6.81
CA LYS A 66 -30.46 -7.38 -7.89
C LYS A 66 -29.66 -8.66 -7.73
N LEU A 67 -28.38 -8.56 -7.39
CA LEU A 67 -27.46 -9.68 -7.21
C LEU A 67 -27.41 -10.18 -5.76
N LYS A 68 -28.20 -9.58 -4.85
CA LYS A 68 -28.25 -9.87 -3.42
C LYS A 68 -26.88 -9.82 -2.73
N LEU A 69 -25.99 -8.92 -3.16
CA LEU A 69 -24.62 -8.78 -2.64
C LEU A 69 -24.58 -8.23 -1.21
N TYR A 70 -25.70 -7.69 -0.72
CA TYR A 70 -25.85 -7.19 0.65
C TYR A 70 -25.69 -8.26 1.74
N LYS A 71 -25.69 -9.54 1.37
CA LYS A 71 -25.36 -10.65 2.27
C LYS A 71 -23.86 -10.90 2.41
N ASN A 72 -23.03 -10.27 1.58
CA ASN A 72 -21.59 -10.41 1.63
C ASN A 72 -21.00 -9.55 2.75
N SER A 73 -20.30 -10.17 3.70
CA SER A 73 -19.57 -9.45 4.75
C SER A 73 -18.45 -8.55 4.20
N GLN A 74 -17.91 -8.85 3.01
CA GLN A 74 -16.86 -8.06 2.36
C GLN A 74 -17.39 -6.84 1.60
N LEU A 75 -18.71 -6.70 1.40
CA LEU A 75 -19.30 -5.60 0.64
C LEU A 75 -18.88 -4.23 1.20
N ILE A 76 -18.94 -4.10 2.53
CA ILE A 76 -18.65 -2.86 3.25
C ILE A 76 -17.18 -2.49 3.08
N GLY A 77 -16.27 -3.43 3.38
CA GLY A 77 -14.82 -3.22 3.23
C GLY A 77 -14.44 -2.82 1.81
N HIS A 78 -15.04 -3.48 0.80
CA HIS A 78 -14.80 -3.15 -0.59
C HIS A 78 -15.35 -1.77 -1.00
N ALA A 79 -16.51 -1.36 -0.48
CA ALA A 79 -17.04 -0.02 -0.73
C ALA A 79 -16.15 1.09 -0.14
N PHE A 80 -15.55 0.85 1.03
CA PHE A 80 -14.55 1.75 1.62
C PHE A 80 -13.25 1.76 0.81
N GLU A 81 -12.74 0.59 0.44
CA GLU A 81 -11.52 0.43 -0.34
C GLU A 81 -11.59 1.12 -1.70
N GLN A 82 -12.73 1.06 -2.39
CA GLN A 82 -12.89 1.60 -3.74
C GLN A 82 -13.50 3.02 -3.79
N GLY A 83 -13.79 3.61 -2.63
CA GLY A 83 -14.35 4.96 -2.59
C GLY A 83 -15.80 5.08 -3.04
N TYR A 84 -16.59 4.00 -2.94
CA TYR A 84 -17.97 3.95 -3.43
C TYR A 84 -18.97 4.58 -2.45
N ILE A 85 -18.94 5.90 -2.36
CA ILE A 85 -19.81 6.71 -1.47
C ILE A 85 -21.29 6.38 -1.65
N ASN A 86 -21.76 6.15 -2.89
CA ASN A 86 -23.16 5.80 -3.15
C ASN A 86 -23.58 4.49 -2.47
N ILE A 87 -22.66 3.52 -2.39
CA ILE A 87 -22.88 2.23 -1.72
C ILE A 87 -22.84 2.41 -0.21
N LEU A 88 -21.90 3.19 0.31
CA LEU A 88 -21.82 3.51 1.74
C LEU A 88 -23.08 4.23 2.23
N GLU A 89 -23.54 5.24 1.49
CA GLU A 89 -24.77 5.98 1.79
C GLU A 89 -26.01 5.07 1.69
N TRP A 90 -26.07 4.21 0.68
CA TRP A 90 -27.16 3.24 0.57
C TRP A 90 -27.17 2.26 1.75
N LEU A 91 -26.02 1.70 2.13
CA LEU A 91 -25.90 0.76 3.25
C LEU A 91 -26.33 1.39 4.57
N LYS A 92 -25.94 2.66 4.80
CA LYS A 92 -26.38 3.44 5.97
C LYS A 92 -27.90 3.56 6.04
N ASN A 93 -28.57 3.76 4.90
CA ASN A 93 -30.01 4.00 4.82
C ASN A 93 -30.85 2.72 4.61
N SER A 94 -30.24 1.56 4.34
CA SER A 94 -30.97 0.34 3.99
C SER A 94 -31.53 -0.43 5.19
N GLY A 95 -31.25 0.00 6.42
CA GLY A 95 -31.58 -0.73 7.66
C GLY A 95 -30.79 -2.03 7.84
N LEU A 96 -29.75 -2.26 7.03
CA LEU A 96 -28.85 -3.39 7.19
C LEU A 96 -27.75 -3.06 8.21
N PRO A 97 -27.21 -4.04 8.95
CA PRO A 97 -26.10 -3.79 9.85
C PRO A 97 -24.86 -3.29 9.09
N LEU A 98 -24.51 -2.01 9.28
CA LEU A 98 -23.27 -1.43 8.79
C LEU A 98 -22.14 -1.74 9.77
N LYS A 99 -21.58 -2.94 9.67
CA LYS A 99 -20.44 -3.38 10.49
C LYS A 99 -19.13 -2.97 9.82
N TYR A 100 -18.41 -2.07 10.46
CA TYR A 100 -17.06 -1.68 10.09
C TYR A 100 -16.15 -1.73 11.32
N ASP A 101 -14.87 -1.87 11.06
CA ASP A 101 -13.78 -1.73 12.02
C ASP A 101 -12.82 -0.65 11.54
N GLU A 102 -11.70 -0.52 12.24
CA GLU A 102 -10.61 0.39 11.89
C GLU A 102 -10.04 0.15 10.47
N TYR A 103 -10.15 -1.08 9.93
CA TYR A 103 -9.64 -1.43 8.60
C TYR A 103 -10.39 -0.71 7.47
N ALA A 104 -11.66 -0.38 7.67
CA ALA A 104 -12.44 0.40 6.72
C ALA A 104 -11.85 1.81 6.51
N LEU A 105 -11.44 2.47 7.60
CA LEU A 105 -10.79 3.79 7.54
C LEU A 105 -9.36 3.68 7.01
N TYR A 106 -8.66 2.60 7.35
CA TYR A 106 -7.33 2.30 6.81
C TYR A 106 -7.36 2.15 5.28
N SER A 107 -8.36 1.43 4.75
CA SER A 107 -8.51 1.21 3.30
C SER A 107 -8.76 2.51 2.54
N ALA A 108 -9.56 3.42 3.11
CA ALA A 108 -9.77 4.75 2.55
C ALA A 108 -8.49 5.60 2.55
N SER A 109 -7.73 5.55 3.64
CA SER A 109 -6.46 6.27 3.79
C SER A 109 -5.37 5.72 2.87
N TYR A 110 -5.35 4.40 2.67
CA TYR A 110 -4.45 3.69 1.76
C TYR A 110 -4.66 4.11 0.29
N ASN A 111 -5.90 4.19 -0.17
CA ASN A 111 -6.23 4.49 -1.57
C ASN A 111 -6.44 5.99 -1.85
N GLY A 112 -6.07 6.88 -0.93
CA GLY A 112 -6.20 8.33 -1.11
C GLY A 112 -7.64 8.84 -1.15
N HIS A 113 -8.61 8.06 -0.65
CA HIS A 113 -10.04 8.35 -0.77
C HIS A 113 -10.53 9.36 0.28
N VAL A 114 -10.12 10.62 0.13
CA VAL A 114 -10.56 11.73 0.99
C VAL A 114 -12.09 11.87 1.02
N SER A 115 -12.79 11.58 -0.08
CA SER A 115 -14.26 11.58 -0.14
C SER A 115 -14.90 10.61 0.86
N VAL A 116 -14.25 9.48 1.14
CA VAL A 116 -14.73 8.49 2.11
C VAL A 116 -14.53 8.98 3.53
N LEU A 117 -13.37 9.61 3.80
CA LEU A 117 -13.08 10.22 5.10
C LEU A 117 -14.10 11.33 5.41
N GLU A 118 -14.39 12.17 4.42
CA GLU A 118 -15.39 13.24 4.54
C GLU A 118 -16.81 12.68 4.71
N TRP A 119 -17.20 11.67 3.92
CA TRP A 119 -18.48 11.00 4.09
C TRP A 119 -18.62 10.42 5.50
N TRP A 120 -17.59 9.75 6.00
CA TRP A 120 -17.60 9.15 7.33
C TRP A 120 -17.77 10.21 8.42
N LYS A 121 -16.98 11.29 8.37
CA LYS A 121 -17.09 12.41 9.32
C LYS A 121 -18.52 12.96 9.41
N ASN A 122 -19.22 13.03 8.28
CA ASN A 122 -20.60 13.55 8.18
C ASN A 122 -21.69 12.47 8.33
N SER A 123 -21.32 11.20 8.42
CA SER A 123 -22.29 10.09 8.41
C SER A 123 -23.03 9.94 9.75
N GLY A 124 -22.55 10.53 10.84
CA GLY A 124 -23.04 10.28 12.20
C GLY A 124 -22.62 8.91 12.77
N LEU A 125 -21.75 8.18 12.06
CA LEU A 125 -21.14 6.94 12.51
C LEU A 125 -19.98 7.23 13.47
N GLU A 126 -19.72 6.29 14.39
CA GLU A 126 -18.59 6.38 15.30
C GLU A 126 -17.26 6.37 14.51
N LEU A 127 -16.39 7.34 14.77
CA LEU A 127 -15.05 7.41 14.18
C LEU A 127 -14.07 6.58 15.02
N LYS A 128 -13.80 5.35 14.59
CA LYS A 128 -12.82 4.46 15.22
C LYS A 128 -11.49 4.53 14.48
N TYR A 129 -10.51 5.20 15.11
CA TYR A 129 -9.15 5.30 14.57
C TYR A 129 -8.11 5.49 15.67
N ASP A 130 -6.90 5.03 15.38
CA ASP A 130 -5.73 5.10 16.24
C ASP A 130 -4.57 5.84 15.55
N LYS A 131 -3.35 5.65 16.07
CA LYS A 131 -2.13 6.26 15.52
C LYS A 131 -1.82 5.89 14.08
N TYR A 132 -2.41 4.80 13.55
CA TYR A 132 -2.15 4.39 12.18
C TYR A 132 -2.86 5.26 11.14
N ALA A 133 -3.83 6.08 11.53
CA ALA A 133 -4.57 6.96 10.62
C ALA A 133 -3.65 7.82 9.73
N LEU A 134 -2.71 8.57 10.32
CA LEU A 134 -1.73 9.37 9.55
C LEU A 134 -0.54 8.53 9.09
N ASN A 135 -0.16 7.47 9.82
CA ASN A 135 0.95 6.61 9.43
C ASN A 135 0.66 5.92 8.07
N TRP A 136 -0.58 5.51 7.82
CA TRP A 136 -0.99 4.93 6.54
C TRP A 136 -0.91 5.92 5.38
N GLY A 137 -1.39 7.16 5.58
CA GLY A 137 -1.22 8.20 4.58
C GLY A 137 0.26 8.43 4.23
N SER A 138 1.13 8.33 5.24
CA SER A 138 2.57 8.46 5.05
C SER A 138 3.20 7.28 4.32
N ARG A 139 2.76 6.05 4.62
CA ARG A 139 3.25 4.81 4.00
C ARG A 139 2.89 4.68 2.52
N TYR A 140 1.79 5.30 2.09
CA TYR A 140 1.29 5.14 0.73
C TYR A 140 1.40 6.41 -0.12
N GLY A 141 2.01 7.47 0.41
CA GLY A 141 2.27 8.68 -0.35
C GLY A 141 1.10 9.64 -0.45
N GLU A 142 0.06 9.45 0.38
CA GLU A 142 -1.23 10.13 0.25
C GLU A 142 -1.25 11.48 0.99
N VAL A 143 -0.60 12.49 0.39
CA VAL A 143 -0.56 13.87 0.92
C VAL A 143 -1.96 14.44 1.12
N ALA A 144 -2.91 14.14 0.23
CA ALA A 144 -4.29 14.62 0.34
C ALA A 144 -5.00 14.09 1.60
N VAL A 145 -4.72 12.84 1.98
CA VAL A 145 -5.24 12.24 3.23
C VAL A 145 -4.63 12.90 4.45
N LEU A 146 -3.31 13.16 4.44
CA LEU A 146 -2.63 13.86 5.52
C LEU A 146 -3.17 15.29 5.71
N GLU A 147 -3.39 16.00 4.61
CA GLU A 147 -3.97 17.35 4.61
C GLU A 147 -5.43 17.33 5.12
N TRP A 148 -6.23 16.33 4.72
CA TRP A 148 -7.58 16.18 5.25
C TRP A 148 -7.56 15.96 6.76
N TRP A 149 -6.71 15.04 7.26
CA TRP A 149 -6.59 14.79 8.70
C TRP A 149 -6.24 16.07 9.45
N LYS A 150 -5.23 16.82 8.98
CA LYS A 150 -4.81 18.09 9.58
C LYS A 150 -5.96 19.11 9.69
N ASN A 151 -6.84 19.16 8.70
CA ASN A 151 -7.97 20.09 8.65
C ASN A 151 -9.28 19.50 9.20
N SER A 152 -9.28 18.25 9.66
CA SER A 152 -10.51 17.53 10.05
C SER A 152 -11.09 17.96 11.40
N GLU A 153 -10.35 18.74 12.20
CA GLU A 153 -10.65 19.06 13.61
C GLU A 153 -10.67 17.82 14.54
N LEU A 154 -10.26 16.65 14.03
CA LEU A 154 -10.14 15.43 14.80
C LEU A 154 -8.76 15.35 15.48
N PRO A 155 -8.66 14.69 16.65
CA PRO A 155 -7.37 14.40 17.29
C PRO A 155 -6.35 13.75 16.34
N LEU A 156 -5.22 14.41 16.10
CA LEU A 156 -4.15 13.86 15.28
C LEU A 156 -3.34 12.84 16.08
N LYS A 157 -3.45 11.57 15.70
CA LYS A 157 -2.71 10.45 16.32
C LYS A 157 -1.67 9.93 15.33
N TYR A 158 -0.39 10.01 15.71
CA TYR A 158 0.73 9.49 14.94
C TYR A 158 1.97 9.32 15.83
N ASP A 159 2.92 8.51 15.36
CA ASP A 159 4.22 8.29 15.98
C ASP A 159 5.34 8.36 14.91
N ASP A 160 6.56 7.99 15.30
CA ASP A 160 7.74 7.98 14.42
C ASP A 160 7.58 7.11 13.17
N THR A 161 6.65 6.14 13.21
CA THR A 161 6.33 5.28 12.09
C THR A 161 5.90 6.07 10.85
N ALA A 162 5.27 7.25 11.00
CA ALA A 162 4.85 8.08 9.88
C ALA A 162 6.01 8.45 8.95
N LEU A 163 7.03 9.14 9.48
CA LEU A 163 8.19 9.56 8.68
C LEU A 163 9.09 8.36 8.33
N ASN A 164 9.17 7.35 9.20
CA ASN A 164 9.91 6.12 8.92
C ASN A 164 9.33 5.39 7.69
N TRP A 165 8.02 5.21 7.62
CA TRP A 165 7.37 4.57 6.47
C TRP A 165 7.42 5.45 5.22
N ALA A 166 7.20 6.77 5.32
CA ALA A 166 7.39 7.67 4.18
C ALA A 166 8.80 7.51 3.57
N SER A 167 9.81 7.36 4.43
CA SER A 167 11.19 7.18 3.99
C SER A 167 11.44 5.80 3.37
N LEU A 168 10.93 4.73 4.03
CA LEU A 168 11.04 3.34 3.57
C LEU A 168 10.43 3.14 2.17
N TYR A 169 9.26 3.75 1.91
CA TYR A 169 8.51 3.58 0.68
C TYR A 169 8.77 4.66 -0.39
N GLY A 170 9.70 5.60 -0.14
CA GLY A 170 10.17 6.52 -1.18
C GLY A 170 9.34 7.80 -1.35
N HIS A 171 8.51 8.17 -0.37
CA HIS A 171 7.54 9.25 -0.49
C HIS A 171 8.11 10.62 -0.08
N VAL A 172 8.94 11.21 -0.96
CA VAL A 172 9.52 12.56 -0.75
C VAL A 172 8.44 13.63 -0.56
N ALA A 173 7.34 13.58 -1.32
CA ALA A 173 6.25 14.55 -1.19
C ALA A 173 5.58 14.52 0.20
N VAL A 174 5.48 13.34 0.80
CA VAL A 174 4.98 13.18 2.18
C VAL A 174 5.97 13.74 3.20
N LEU A 175 7.26 13.49 3.03
CA LEU A 175 8.30 14.05 3.91
C LEU A 175 8.30 15.57 3.86
N GLU A 176 8.16 16.14 2.66
CA GLU A 176 8.03 17.59 2.48
C GLU A 176 6.75 18.14 3.11
N TRP A 177 5.62 17.42 2.98
CA TRP A 177 4.38 17.79 3.66
C TRP A 177 4.56 17.80 5.18
N TRP A 178 5.15 16.74 5.76
CA TRP A 178 5.40 16.66 7.21
C TRP A 178 6.24 17.85 7.68
N LYS A 179 7.34 18.15 6.98
CA LYS A 179 8.23 19.28 7.29
C LYS A 179 7.50 20.63 7.29
N ASN A 180 6.53 20.82 6.40
CA ASN A 180 5.76 22.07 6.28
C ASN A 180 4.43 22.06 7.05
N SER A 181 4.06 20.93 7.66
CA SER A 181 2.75 20.75 8.29
C SER A 181 2.57 21.57 9.58
N GLY A 182 3.68 21.92 10.25
CA GLY A 182 3.67 22.48 11.60
C GLY A 182 3.48 21.43 12.72
N LEU A 183 3.40 20.15 12.36
CA LEU A 183 3.34 19.03 13.30
C LEU A 183 4.73 18.65 13.83
N GLU A 184 4.78 18.00 14.98
CA GLU A 184 6.02 17.50 15.56
C GLU A 184 6.63 16.40 14.65
N LEU A 185 7.90 16.57 14.26
CA LEU A 185 8.59 15.60 13.42
C LEU A 185 9.18 14.47 14.25
N LYS A 186 8.46 13.34 14.30
CA LYS A 186 8.87 12.12 14.99
C LYS A 186 9.51 11.16 13.99
N TYR A 187 10.76 10.77 14.24
CA TYR A 187 11.49 9.79 13.45
C TYR A 187 12.72 9.30 14.23
N ASP A 188 13.17 8.10 13.91
CA ASP A 188 14.36 7.49 14.50
C ASP A 188 15.35 7.06 13.40
N THR A 189 16.24 6.11 13.70
CA THR A 189 17.19 5.59 12.71
C THR A 189 16.51 4.87 11.54
N TRP A 190 15.25 4.42 11.67
CA TRP A 190 14.57 3.70 10.61
C TRP A 190 14.31 4.53 9.36
N ALA A 191 14.22 5.86 9.48
CA ALA A 191 14.02 6.72 8.33
C ALA A 191 15.12 6.53 7.26
N LEU A 192 16.40 6.68 7.64
CA LEU A 192 17.51 6.53 6.68
C LEU A 192 17.92 5.08 6.48
N ASN A 193 17.84 4.24 7.52
CA ASN A 193 18.15 2.82 7.39
C ASN A 193 17.15 2.13 6.44
N GLY A 194 15.86 2.43 6.57
CA GLY A 194 14.79 1.90 5.72
C GLY A 194 14.87 2.42 4.29
N ALA A 195 15.10 3.72 4.12
CA ALA A 195 15.36 4.30 2.80
C ALA A 195 16.54 3.58 2.09
N SER A 196 17.59 3.26 2.83
CA SER A 196 18.75 2.53 2.29
C SER A 196 18.41 1.07 1.96
N GLN A 197 17.66 0.40 2.83
CA GLN A 197 17.18 -0.98 2.63
C GLN A 197 16.33 -1.14 1.37
N HIS A 198 15.54 -0.12 1.01
CA HIS A 198 14.60 -0.17 -0.11
C HIS A 198 15.06 0.60 -1.35
N GLY A 199 16.33 1.03 -1.41
CA GLY A 199 16.89 1.63 -2.62
C GLY A 199 16.49 3.10 -2.85
N GLN A 200 16.00 3.81 -1.83
CA GLN A 200 15.34 5.11 -1.94
C GLN A 200 16.31 6.29 -1.93
N VAL A 201 17.12 6.43 -2.99
CA VAL A 201 18.13 7.51 -3.10
C VAL A 201 17.51 8.91 -3.01
N ALA A 202 16.33 9.14 -3.60
CA ALA A 202 15.67 10.45 -3.55
C ALA A 202 15.26 10.86 -2.12
N VAL A 203 14.87 9.90 -1.29
CA VAL A 203 14.58 10.12 0.13
C VAL A 203 15.85 10.43 0.92
N LEU A 204 16.94 9.70 0.65
CA LEU A 204 18.23 9.96 1.30
C LEU A 204 18.74 11.38 0.98
N GLU A 205 18.61 11.80 -0.27
CA GLU A 205 18.94 13.16 -0.71
C GLU A 205 18.04 14.21 -0.06
N TRP A 206 16.74 13.94 0.05
CA TRP A 206 15.82 14.83 0.78
C TRP A 206 16.23 14.98 2.24
N TRP A 207 16.51 13.86 2.95
CA TRP A 207 16.95 13.91 4.34
C TRP A 207 18.23 14.74 4.50
N LYS A 208 19.24 14.52 3.64
CA LYS A 208 20.50 15.27 3.66
C LYS A 208 20.28 16.78 3.52
N ASN A 209 19.35 17.20 2.67
CA ASN A 209 19.05 18.62 2.41
C ASN A 209 17.94 19.19 3.30
N SER A 210 17.29 18.37 4.13
CA SER A 210 16.12 18.77 4.91
C SER A 210 16.44 19.77 6.03
N GLY A 211 17.69 19.81 6.50
CA GLY A 211 18.10 20.52 7.72
C GLY A 211 17.77 19.77 9.02
N LEU A 212 17.20 18.57 8.93
CA LEU A 212 16.89 17.72 10.08
C LEU A 212 18.11 16.91 10.53
N LYS A 213 18.14 16.51 11.81
CA LYS A 213 19.21 15.66 12.35
C LYS A 213 19.18 14.29 11.66
N LEU A 214 20.26 13.95 10.97
CA LEU A 214 20.39 12.65 10.33
C LEU A 214 20.63 11.56 11.37
N LYS A 215 19.74 10.56 11.43
CA LYS A 215 19.82 9.41 12.33
C LYS A 215 19.93 8.14 11.49
N TYR A 216 21.06 7.44 11.61
CA TYR A 216 21.31 6.17 10.92
C TYR A 216 22.38 5.37 11.65
N SER A 217 22.37 4.05 11.40
CA SER A 217 23.34 3.10 11.93
C SER A 217 23.99 2.31 10.80
N GLU A 218 24.87 1.37 11.15
CA GLU A 218 25.45 0.43 10.18
C GLU A 218 24.43 -0.35 9.36
N TYR A 219 23.19 -0.45 9.86
CA TYR A 219 22.10 -1.12 9.18
C TYR A 219 21.80 -0.51 7.80
N ALA A 220 22.02 0.79 7.61
CA ALA A 220 21.81 1.46 6.32
C ALA A 220 22.68 0.82 5.20
N LEU A 221 23.99 0.72 5.41
CA LEU A 221 24.91 0.13 4.44
C LEU A 221 24.80 -1.40 4.38
N ASN A 222 24.56 -2.05 5.53
CA ASN A 222 24.36 -3.50 5.60
C ASN A 222 23.17 -3.93 4.73
N MET A 223 22.01 -3.28 4.86
CA MET A 223 20.83 -3.66 4.08
C MET A 223 20.86 -3.20 2.64
N ALA A 224 21.44 -2.03 2.34
CA ALA A 224 21.69 -1.65 0.96
C ALA A 224 22.54 -2.71 0.24
N SER A 225 23.55 -3.26 0.93
CA SER A 225 24.39 -4.34 0.42
C SER A 225 23.61 -5.64 0.26
N PHE A 226 22.89 -6.08 1.30
CA PHE A 226 22.11 -7.32 1.29
C PHE A 226 21.04 -7.34 0.19
N HIS A 227 20.36 -6.22 -0.05
CA HIS A 227 19.31 -6.11 -1.07
C HIS A 227 19.84 -5.78 -2.47
N GLY A 228 21.13 -5.48 -2.64
CA GLY A 228 21.70 -5.22 -3.96
C GLY A 228 21.61 -3.77 -4.45
N HIS A 229 21.38 -2.81 -3.56
CA HIS A 229 21.17 -1.40 -3.90
C HIS A 229 22.48 -0.63 -4.10
N ILE A 230 23.19 -0.94 -5.19
CA ILE A 230 24.46 -0.27 -5.54
C ILE A 230 24.29 1.25 -5.68
N ASN A 231 23.16 1.72 -6.21
CA ASN A 231 22.84 3.15 -6.29
C ASN A 231 22.81 3.84 -4.92
N VAL A 232 22.32 3.17 -3.88
CA VAL A 232 22.34 3.67 -2.50
C VAL A 232 23.74 3.67 -1.93
N LEU A 233 24.53 2.61 -2.17
CA LEU A 233 25.92 2.53 -1.74
C LEU A 233 26.77 3.65 -2.36
N GLU A 234 26.57 3.92 -3.65
CA GLU A 234 27.20 5.03 -4.36
C GLU A 234 26.77 6.38 -3.79
N TRP A 235 25.49 6.55 -3.48
CA TRP A 235 25.01 7.75 -2.82
C TRP A 235 25.68 7.96 -1.45
N TRP A 236 25.75 6.93 -0.61
CA TRP A 236 26.41 7.01 0.70
C TRP A 236 27.88 7.40 0.56
N LYS A 237 28.62 6.73 -0.34
CA LYS A 237 30.02 7.03 -0.62
C LYS A 237 30.26 8.49 -1.02
N ASN A 238 29.36 9.07 -1.82
CA ASN A 238 29.47 10.45 -2.30
C ASN A 238 28.75 11.49 -1.42
N SER A 239 28.04 11.04 -0.37
CA SER A 239 27.20 11.92 0.44
C SER A 239 28.01 12.88 1.32
N GLY A 240 29.26 12.54 1.64
CA GLY A 240 30.07 13.21 2.66
C GLY A 240 29.66 12.87 4.10
N LEU A 241 28.73 11.93 4.29
CA LEU A 241 28.35 11.42 5.61
C LEU A 241 29.33 10.34 6.09
N GLU A 242 29.41 10.17 7.41
CA GLU A 242 30.18 9.09 8.02
C GLU A 242 29.65 7.73 7.56
N LEU A 243 30.53 6.91 6.97
CA LEU A 243 30.18 5.56 6.56
C LEU A 243 30.29 4.62 7.76
N LYS A 244 29.15 4.15 8.26
CA LYS A 244 29.07 3.19 9.37
C LYS A 244 28.88 1.79 8.82
N TYR A 245 29.88 0.94 8.93
CA TYR A 245 29.76 -0.47 8.54
C TYR A 245 30.83 -1.31 9.24
N VAL A 246 30.58 -2.62 9.32
CA VAL A 246 31.56 -3.60 9.76
C VAL A 246 31.96 -4.43 8.56
N GLU A 247 33.23 -4.34 8.16
CA GLU A 247 33.75 -5.00 6.95
C GLU A 247 33.41 -6.50 6.89
N ARG A 248 33.63 -7.24 7.98
CA ARG A 248 33.29 -8.67 8.04
C ARG A 248 31.81 -8.93 7.75
N THR A 249 30.93 -8.08 8.26
CA THR A 249 29.48 -8.17 8.06
C THR A 249 29.11 -7.92 6.60
N ILE A 250 29.68 -6.87 5.99
CA ILE A 250 29.46 -6.56 4.57
C ILE A 250 29.89 -7.71 3.66
N ARG A 251 31.08 -8.28 3.90
CA ARG A 251 31.58 -9.44 3.12
C ARG A 251 30.67 -10.66 3.26
N SER A 252 30.18 -10.95 4.47
CA SER A 252 29.23 -12.04 4.71
C SER A 252 27.91 -11.82 3.97
N LEU A 253 27.29 -10.65 4.13
CA LEU A 253 25.99 -10.31 3.54
C LEU A 253 26.04 -10.33 2.01
N ALA A 254 27.09 -9.79 1.42
CA ALA A 254 27.23 -9.72 -0.02
C ALA A 254 27.55 -11.11 -0.65
N SER A 255 28.15 -12.02 0.13
CA SER A 255 28.33 -13.43 -0.25
C SER A 255 27.03 -14.23 -0.10
N GLU A 256 26.32 -14.09 1.03
CA GLU A 256 25.07 -14.81 1.34
C GLU A 256 23.91 -14.43 0.42
N SER A 257 23.83 -13.16 0.02
CA SER A 257 22.78 -12.65 -0.87
C SER A 257 22.99 -13.02 -2.34
N GLY A 258 24.12 -13.64 -2.71
CA GLY A 258 24.47 -13.97 -4.09
C GLY A 258 24.66 -12.75 -4.99
N LYS A 259 24.88 -11.56 -4.42
CA LYS A 259 24.99 -10.29 -5.14
C LYS A 259 26.45 -9.99 -5.50
N VAL A 260 26.99 -10.74 -6.47
CA VAL A 260 28.38 -10.56 -6.97
C VAL A 260 28.70 -9.10 -7.29
N ALA A 261 27.77 -8.38 -7.93
CA ALA A 261 27.96 -6.97 -8.26
C ALA A 261 28.16 -6.06 -7.03
N VAL A 262 27.56 -6.40 -5.87
CA VAL A 262 27.77 -5.66 -4.62
C VAL A 262 29.15 -5.94 -4.04
N LEU A 263 29.60 -7.19 -4.03
CA LEU A 263 30.96 -7.55 -3.62
C LEU A 263 31.99 -6.81 -4.47
N GLU A 264 31.84 -6.88 -5.79
CA GLU A 264 32.72 -6.16 -6.72
C GLU A 264 32.69 -4.65 -6.48
N TRP A 265 31.51 -4.07 -6.20
CA TRP A 265 31.43 -2.66 -5.87
C TRP A 265 32.22 -2.34 -4.59
N TRP A 266 32.05 -3.12 -3.52
CA TRP A 266 32.80 -2.93 -2.28
C TRP A 266 34.31 -3.07 -2.47
N GLU A 267 34.78 -4.05 -3.24
CA GLU A 267 36.20 -4.22 -3.57
C GLU A 267 36.76 -3.06 -4.40
N LYS A 268 36.00 -2.56 -5.37
CA LYS A 268 36.39 -1.41 -6.22
C LYS A 268 36.22 -0.07 -5.52
N SER A 269 35.41 -0.01 -4.46
CA SER A 269 35.06 1.24 -3.78
C SER A 269 36.24 1.85 -3.02
N GLY A 270 37.23 1.04 -2.63
CA GLY A 270 38.33 1.41 -1.73
C GLY A 270 37.96 1.42 -0.24
N LEU A 271 36.77 0.95 0.13
CA LEU A 271 36.25 0.97 1.51
C LEU A 271 36.58 -0.29 2.32
N LEU A 272 36.96 -1.39 1.67
CA LEU A 272 37.44 -2.59 2.34
C LEU A 272 38.94 -2.47 2.57
N LEU A 273 39.43 -2.76 3.79
CA LEU A 273 40.86 -2.86 4.04
C LEU A 273 41.39 -4.12 3.33
N LYS A 274 42.59 -4.01 2.76
CA LYS A 274 43.26 -5.14 2.09
C LYS A 274 43.77 -6.16 3.08
#